data_AF-A0A8B9Z6N7-F1
#
_entry.id   AF-A0A8B9Z6N7-F1
#
_cell.length_a   1.000
_cell.length_b   1.000
_cell.length_c   1.000
_cell.angle_alpha   90.00
_cell.angle_beta   90.00
_cell.angle_gamma   90.00
#
_symmetry.space_group_name_H-M   'P 1'
#
loop_
_entity.id
_entity.type
_entity.pdbx_description
1 polymer ?
#
loop_
_entity_poly.entity_id
_entity_poly.type
_entity_poly.pdbx_seq_one_letter_code
_entity_poly.pdbx_strand_id
1 'polypeptide(L)'
;MGCILFHVLQLFPFSSPAGPLAHINTFCVGFFFPSKLRSIWKCSVDGYLQVSLLNFMSSLFKSKLFCINENFKKSFYIQSFPSDEGWPFAKYLGACGRMVAVNYVGEELWSYFNAPWEKRVDLAWQLMEIAEQLTNNDFEFALYLLDVSFDNFAVGPRDGKVIIVDAENVLVADKRLIRQNKPENWDVWYESKFDDCDKEACLSFSKEILCARVTVDHNYYAICQNLLSRHATWRGTSGGLLHDPPAEIAKDGRLEALLDECANPKKRYGRFQAAKELREYLAQLSNNVR
;
A
#
# COMPACT_ATOMS: atom_id res chain seq x y z
N MET A 1 -21.34 23.68 -13.33
CA MET A 1 -20.67 23.40 -12.04
C MET A 1 -21.72 22.86 -11.09
N GLY A 2 -21.82 21.54 -10.94
CA GLY A 2 -22.87 20.89 -10.14
C GLY A 2 -22.22 20.03 -9.06
N CYS A 3 -22.58 20.30 -7.81
CA CYS A 3 -22.13 19.56 -6.64
C CYS A 3 -22.53 18.07 -6.73
N ILE A 4 -21.59 17.16 -6.48
CA ILE A 4 -21.93 15.80 -6.04
C ILE A 4 -22.29 15.92 -4.57
N LEU A 5 -23.59 15.97 -4.30
CA LEU A 5 -24.14 15.99 -2.95
C LEU A 5 -24.09 14.55 -2.41
N PHE A 6 -23.11 14.24 -1.57
CA PHE A 6 -23.17 13.05 -0.72
C PHE A 6 -24.22 13.31 0.36
N HIS A 7 -25.49 12.99 0.07
CA HIS A 7 -26.47 12.83 1.13
C HIS A 7 -26.17 11.51 1.84
N VAL A 8 -25.44 11.58 2.95
CA VAL A 8 -25.63 10.61 4.03
C VAL A 8 -27.01 10.90 4.60
N LEU A 9 -28.00 10.10 4.18
CA LEU A 9 -29.37 10.28 4.63
C LEU A 9 -29.60 9.48 5.91
N GLN A 10 -30.29 10.16 6.83
CA GLN A 10 -30.54 9.83 8.23
C GLN A 10 -31.00 8.39 8.50
N LEU A 11 -30.52 7.86 9.63
CA LEU A 11 -31.07 6.68 10.30
C LEU A 11 -32.53 6.99 10.71
N PHE A 12 -33.51 6.30 10.13
CA PHE A 12 -34.87 6.26 10.67
C PHE A 12 -35.15 4.85 11.20
N PRO A 13 -35.50 4.69 12.49
CA PRO A 13 -36.11 3.46 12.96
C PRO A 13 -37.55 3.38 12.41
N PHE A 14 -37.81 2.41 11.55
CA PHE A 14 -39.18 2.10 11.11
C PHE A 14 -39.82 1.16 12.15
N SER A 15 -40.67 1.70 13.03
CA SER A 15 -41.55 0.89 13.88
C SER A 15 -42.84 0.59 13.12
N SER A 16 -43.03 -0.66 12.70
CA SER A 16 -44.30 -1.13 12.11
C SER A 16 -45.33 -1.45 13.20
N PRO A 17 -46.63 -1.15 13.03
CA PRO A 17 -47.65 -1.45 14.03
C PRO A 17 -48.21 -2.86 13.82
N ALA A 18 -47.52 -3.89 14.33
CA ALA A 18 -48.11 -5.23 14.51
C ALA A 18 -47.26 -6.11 15.46
N GLY A 19 -47.73 -6.29 16.70
CA GLY A 19 -47.48 -7.47 17.54
C GLY A 19 -46.03 -7.73 18.03
N PRO A 20 -45.83 -8.40 19.17
CA PRO A 20 -44.55 -8.40 19.86
C PRO A 20 -43.58 -9.48 19.34
N LEU A 21 -42.29 -9.11 19.36
CA LEU A 21 -41.07 -9.95 19.20
C LEU A 21 -40.57 -10.22 17.77
N ALA A 22 -39.91 -9.22 17.18
CA ALA A 22 -38.61 -9.36 16.51
C ALA A 22 -38.06 -7.97 16.15
N HIS A 23 -36.98 -7.53 16.81
CA HIS A 23 -36.21 -6.37 16.36
C HIS A 23 -35.40 -6.77 15.12
N ILE A 24 -35.87 -6.38 13.94
CA ILE A 24 -35.15 -6.57 12.67
C ILE A 24 -34.61 -5.21 12.23
N ASN A 25 -33.29 -5.02 12.28
CA ASN A 25 -32.62 -3.82 11.77
C ASN A 25 -32.31 -3.98 10.28
N THR A 26 -33.14 -3.39 9.41
CA THR A 26 -32.91 -3.36 7.96
C THR A 26 -32.05 -2.15 7.58
N PHE A 27 -30.93 -2.37 6.88
CA PHE A 27 -30.06 -1.31 6.35
C PHE A 27 -30.16 -1.24 4.82
N CYS A 28 -30.25 -0.02 4.27
CA CYS A 28 -30.26 0.23 2.83
C CYS A 28 -29.22 1.29 2.46
N VAL A 29 -28.42 1.04 1.43
CA VAL A 29 -27.50 2.01 0.83
C VAL A 29 -27.92 2.27 -0.62
N GLY A 30 -27.99 3.55 -1.01
CA GLY A 30 -28.35 3.97 -2.36
C GLY A 30 -27.29 4.87 -2.99
N PHE A 31 -27.00 4.66 -4.27
CA PHE A 31 -26.14 5.55 -5.08
C PHE A 31 -26.94 6.15 -6.23
N PHE A 32 -26.76 7.45 -6.44
CA PHE A 32 -27.40 8.21 -7.52
C PHE A 32 -26.32 8.70 -8.51
N PHE A 33 -26.38 8.22 -9.75
CA PHE A 33 -25.46 8.63 -10.81
C PHE A 33 -26.15 9.65 -11.74
N PRO A 34 -25.59 10.86 -11.93
CA PRO A 34 -26.26 11.92 -12.69
C PRO A 34 -26.41 11.64 -14.19
N SER A 35 -25.59 10.75 -14.77
CA SER A 35 -25.49 10.59 -16.22
C SER A 35 -26.32 9.46 -16.82
N LYS A 36 -26.93 8.60 -15.99
CA LYS A 36 -27.89 7.58 -16.41
C LYS A 36 -28.90 7.44 -15.26
N LEU A 37 -30.16 7.77 -15.51
CA LEU A 37 -31.30 7.59 -14.60
C LEU A 37 -31.44 6.11 -14.16
N ARG A 38 -30.57 5.64 -13.28
CA ARG A 38 -30.65 4.36 -12.60
C ARG A 38 -30.27 4.57 -11.15
N SER A 39 -31.27 4.48 -10.30
CA SER A 39 -31.11 4.31 -8.87
C SER A 39 -30.86 2.82 -8.59
N ILE A 40 -29.78 2.51 -7.88
CA ILE A 40 -29.54 1.17 -7.35
C ILE A 40 -29.83 1.24 -5.86
N TRP A 41 -30.89 0.54 -5.45
CA TRP A 41 -31.25 0.35 -4.04
C TRP A 41 -30.97 -1.10 -3.68
N LYS A 42 -30.27 -1.33 -2.57
CA LYS A 42 -30.15 -2.67 -2.01
C LYS A 42 -30.35 -2.60 -0.50
N CYS A 43 -31.36 -3.33 -0.04
CA CYS A 43 -31.68 -3.49 1.37
C CYS A 43 -31.43 -4.95 1.76
N SER A 44 -30.85 -5.18 2.93
CA SER A 44 -30.60 -6.53 3.45
C SER A 44 -31.11 -6.66 4.89
N VAL A 45 -31.62 -7.85 5.21
CA VAL A 45 -32.08 -8.28 6.53
C VAL A 45 -31.15 -9.40 7.00
N ASP A 46 -30.60 -9.24 8.21
CA ASP A 46 -29.81 -10.19 9.03
C ASP A 46 -28.73 -11.08 8.36
N GLY A 47 -27.50 -11.00 8.88
CA GLY A 47 -26.43 -11.99 8.67
C GLY A 47 -25.72 -12.02 7.31
N TYR A 48 -26.27 -11.42 6.26
CA TYR A 48 -25.73 -11.45 4.88
C TYR A 48 -24.79 -10.30 4.50
N LEU A 49 -24.30 -9.51 5.47
CA LEU A 49 -23.51 -8.31 5.17
C LEU A 49 -22.16 -8.65 4.51
N GLN A 50 -21.48 -9.68 4.99
CA GLN A 50 -20.13 -10.05 4.54
C GLN A 50 -20.13 -10.59 3.10
N VAL A 51 -21.12 -11.42 2.75
CA VAL A 51 -21.27 -11.98 1.40
C VAL A 51 -21.77 -10.91 0.41
N SER A 52 -22.58 -9.94 0.86
CA SER A 52 -23.07 -8.87 -0.01
C SER A 52 -22.00 -7.81 -0.32
N LEU A 53 -21.10 -7.50 0.63
CA LEU A 53 -19.96 -6.62 0.39
C LEU A 53 -18.94 -7.28 -0.52
N LEU A 54 -18.61 -8.56 -0.29
CA LEU A 54 -17.78 -9.34 -1.21
C LEU A 54 -18.41 -9.48 -2.59
N ASN A 55 -19.73 -9.62 -2.70
CA ASN A 55 -20.42 -9.68 -4.00
C ASN A 55 -20.64 -8.31 -4.64
N PHE A 56 -20.71 -7.22 -3.89
CA PHE A 56 -20.80 -5.86 -4.39
C PHE A 56 -19.43 -5.35 -4.81
N MET A 57 -18.38 -5.63 -4.03
CA MET A 57 -16.98 -5.56 -4.44
C MET A 57 -16.81 -6.44 -5.68
N SER A 58 -17.09 -7.74 -5.65
CA SER A 58 -17.02 -8.61 -6.84
C SER A 58 -17.83 -8.07 -8.04
N SER A 59 -18.97 -7.43 -7.83
CA SER A 59 -19.78 -6.81 -8.89
C SER A 59 -19.19 -5.48 -9.39
N LEU A 60 -18.60 -4.65 -8.53
CA LEU A 60 -17.82 -3.47 -8.91
C LEU A 60 -16.54 -3.88 -9.65
N PHE A 61 -15.90 -4.96 -9.19
CA PHE A 61 -14.68 -5.57 -9.71
C PHE A 61 -14.93 -6.31 -11.04
N LYS A 62 -16.14 -6.86 -11.27
CA LYS A 62 -16.54 -7.46 -12.56
C LYS A 62 -16.83 -6.41 -13.65
N SER A 63 -17.09 -5.16 -13.26
CA SER A 63 -17.39 -4.07 -14.20
C SER A 63 -16.20 -3.12 -14.37
N LYS A 64 -15.19 -3.54 -15.16
CA LYS A 64 -14.29 -2.68 -15.95
C LYS A 64 -13.57 -1.52 -15.23
N LEU A 65 -13.00 -1.76 -14.05
CA LEU A 65 -12.04 -0.86 -13.41
C LEU A 65 -10.87 -1.72 -12.89
N PHE A 66 -9.65 -1.20 -12.78
CA PHE A 66 -8.43 -1.81 -12.18
C PHE A 66 -7.19 -1.97 -13.07
N CYS A 67 -7.12 -1.15 -14.12
CA CYS A 67 -5.93 -0.34 -14.37
C CYS A 67 -6.41 1.02 -14.83
N ILE A 68 -6.98 1.81 -13.90
CA ILE A 68 -7.22 3.21 -14.24
C ILE A 68 -5.87 3.90 -14.13
N ASN A 69 -5.46 4.58 -15.19
CA ASN A 69 -4.42 5.60 -15.15
C ASN A 69 -4.90 6.85 -14.36
N GLU A 70 -5.64 6.64 -13.28
CA GLU A 70 -6.15 7.65 -12.37
C GLU A 70 -5.67 7.28 -10.97
N ASN A 71 -5.06 8.25 -10.29
CA ASN A 71 -4.75 8.11 -8.88
C ASN A 71 -6.12 8.06 -8.15
N PHE A 72 -6.54 6.89 -7.65
CA PHE A 72 -7.71 6.88 -6.78
C PHE A 72 -7.35 7.63 -5.49
N LYS A 73 -8.35 8.26 -4.88
CA LYS A 73 -8.15 9.03 -3.65
C LYS A 73 -7.88 8.08 -2.49
N LYS A 74 -6.91 8.42 -1.63
CA LYS A 74 -6.54 7.77 -0.35
C LYS A 74 -7.67 6.98 0.33
N SER A 75 -8.85 7.59 0.48
CA SER A 75 -10.06 6.98 1.07
C SER A 75 -10.49 5.65 0.44
N PHE A 76 -10.33 5.48 -0.87
CA PHE A 76 -10.72 4.26 -1.58
C PHE A 76 -9.79 3.09 -1.24
N TYR A 77 -8.47 3.32 -1.22
CA TYR A 77 -7.48 2.28 -0.96
C TYR A 77 -7.59 1.76 0.46
N ILE A 78 -7.62 2.65 1.46
CA ILE A 78 -7.67 2.27 2.88
C ILE A 78 -8.97 1.57 3.28
N GLN A 79 -10.05 1.73 2.50
CA GLN A 79 -11.30 0.98 2.68
C GLN A 79 -11.29 -0.36 1.94
N SER A 80 -10.67 -0.43 0.76
CA SER A 80 -10.58 -1.66 -0.03
C SER A 80 -9.54 -2.64 0.50
N PHE A 81 -8.52 -2.11 1.20
CA PHE A 81 -7.41 -2.84 1.80
C PHE A 81 -7.30 -2.46 3.28
N PRO A 82 -8.24 -2.89 4.12
CA PRO A 82 -8.34 -2.43 5.50
C PRO A 82 -7.27 -3.05 6.39
N SER A 83 -6.85 -2.29 7.41
CA SER A 83 -5.84 -2.73 8.37
C SER A 83 -6.29 -3.92 9.23
N ASP A 84 -7.60 -4.03 9.50
CA ASP A 84 -8.19 -5.15 10.24
C ASP A 84 -8.08 -6.48 9.46
N GLU A 85 -7.81 -6.43 8.15
CA GLU A 85 -7.51 -7.61 7.30
C GLU A 85 -6.00 -7.83 7.09
N GLY A 86 -5.15 -7.11 7.83
CA GLY A 86 -3.70 -7.29 7.80
C GLY A 86 -2.96 -6.42 6.78
N TRP A 87 -3.64 -5.50 6.10
CA TRP A 87 -2.97 -4.55 5.21
C TRP A 87 -2.22 -3.45 5.99
N PRO A 88 -1.04 -3.00 5.54
CA PRO A 88 -0.18 -2.09 6.30
C PRO A 88 -0.60 -0.62 6.16
N PHE A 89 -1.90 -0.32 6.19
CA PHE A 89 -2.42 1.04 6.09
C PHE A 89 -2.96 1.54 7.42
N ALA A 90 -3.01 2.86 7.61
CA ALA A 90 -3.73 3.45 8.73
C ALA A 90 -5.22 3.07 8.67
N LYS A 91 -5.81 2.81 9.84
CA LYS A 91 -7.22 2.47 10.01
C LYS A 91 -8.09 3.65 9.61
N TYR A 92 -8.96 3.43 8.63
CA TYR A 92 -9.97 4.40 8.23
C TYR A 92 -11.00 4.62 9.34
N LEU A 93 -11.27 5.89 9.67
CA LEU A 93 -12.27 6.28 10.67
C LEU A 93 -13.49 6.96 10.04
N GLY A 94 -13.33 7.57 8.87
CA GLY A 94 -14.42 8.25 8.17
C GLY A 94 -13.90 9.29 7.18
N ALA A 95 -14.81 9.91 6.43
CA ALA A 95 -14.49 11.01 5.54
C ALA A 95 -15.60 12.06 5.55
N CYS A 96 -15.21 13.33 5.39
CA CYS A 96 -16.12 14.46 5.24
C CYS A 96 -15.65 15.34 4.08
N GLY A 97 -16.37 15.33 2.96
CA GLY A 97 -15.99 16.03 1.75
C GLY A 97 -14.65 15.57 1.20
N ARG A 98 -13.62 16.43 1.25
CA ARG A 98 -12.24 16.11 0.84
C ARG A 98 -11.35 15.64 1.99
N MET A 99 -11.84 15.69 3.22
CA MET A 99 -11.07 15.28 4.39
C MET A 99 -11.30 13.80 4.66
N VAL A 100 -10.22 13.09 4.96
CA VAL A 100 -10.21 11.68 5.33
C VAL A 100 -9.62 11.58 6.72
N ALA A 101 -10.39 11.02 7.66
CA ALA A 101 -9.94 10.75 9.01
C ALA A 101 -9.40 9.31 9.07
N VAL A 102 -8.16 9.19 9.53
CA VAL A 102 -7.52 7.91 9.83
C VAL A 102 -7.05 7.94 11.29
N ASN A 103 -6.83 6.77 11.88
CA ASN A 103 -6.27 6.72 13.23
C ASN A 103 -4.85 7.29 13.24
N TYR A 104 -4.50 7.91 14.36
CA TYR A 104 -3.11 8.24 14.63
C TYR A 104 -2.33 6.94 14.90
N VAL A 105 -1.20 6.77 14.20
CA VAL A 105 -0.32 5.60 14.34
C VAL A 105 0.79 5.89 15.36
N GLY A 106 1.57 6.93 15.13
CA GLY A 106 2.75 7.27 15.92
C GLY A 106 3.63 8.29 15.21
N GLU A 107 4.92 8.31 15.56
CA GLU A 107 5.90 9.19 14.91
C GLU A 107 6.24 8.70 13.49
N GLU A 108 6.51 9.66 12.61
CA GLU A 108 6.98 9.41 11.25
C GLU A 108 8.32 8.66 11.26
N LEU A 109 8.60 7.93 10.19
CA LEU A 109 9.82 7.14 10.05
C LEU A 109 11.09 7.99 10.20
N TRP A 110 11.02 9.27 9.80
CA TRP A 110 12.11 10.23 9.93
C TRP A 110 12.61 10.41 11.36
N SER A 111 11.73 10.35 12.36
CA SER A 111 12.12 10.45 13.78
C SER A 111 13.08 9.35 14.21
N TYR A 112 13.13 8.24 13.46
CA TYR A 112 14.00 7.10 13.73
C TYR A 112 15.28 7.10 12.90
N PHE A 113 15.55 8.15 12.11
CA PHE A 113 16.73 8.21 11.25
C PHE A 113 18.02 8.00 12.05
N ASN A 114 18.15 8.63 13.24
CA ASN A 114 19.30 8.48 14.13
C ASN A 114 19.02 7.54 15.32
N ALA A 115 18.01 6.68 15.23
CA ALA A 115 17.75 5.68 16.27
C ALA A 115 18.91 4.67 16.36
N PRO A 116 19.03 3.90 17.47
CA PRO A 116 19.97 2.79 17.55
C PRO A 116 19.89 1.91 16.31
N TRP A 117 21.06 1.47 15.80
CA TRP A 117 21.17 0.73 14.54
C TRP A 117 20.21 -0.46 14.48
N GLU A 118 20.09 -1.16 15.60
CA GLU A 118 19.26 -2.34 15.72
C GLU A 118 17.77 -2.01 15.53
N LYS A 119 17.32 -0.85 16.02
CA LYS A 119 15.96 -0.38 15.78
C LYS A 119 15.76 -0.05 14.30
N ARG A 120 16.75 0.56 13.65
CA ARG A 120 16.68 0.90 12.22
C ARG A 120 16.65 -0.34 11.34
N VAL A 121 17.41 -1.39 11.69
CA VAL A 121 17.36 -2.69 11.03
C VAL A 121 15.99 -3.35 11.15
N ASP A 122 15.38 -3.32 12.34
CA ASP A 122 14.02 -3.84 12.53
C ASP A 122 12.99 -3.10 11.66
N LEU A 123 13.07 -1.76 11.60
CA LEU A 123 12.19 -0.96 10.74
C LEU A 123 12.44 -1.22 9.24
N ALA A 124 13.70 -1.33 8.83
CA ALA A 124 14.09 -1.66 7.47
C ALA A 124 13.57 -3.04 7.02
N TRP A 125 13.66 -4.04 7.90
CA TRP A 125 13.08 -5.35 7.66
C TRP A 125 11.57 -5.26 7.45
N GLN A 126 10.85 -4.56 8.33
CA GLN A 126 9.40 -4.35 8.19
C GLN A 126 9.02 -3.64 6.88
N LEU A 127 9.81 -2.66 6.43
CA LEU A 127 9.60 -2.00 5.13
C LEU A 127 9.75 -2.97 3.94
N MET A 128 10.70 -3.90 4.01
CA MET A 128 10.85 -4.95 2.99
C MET A 128 9.72 -5.98 3.03
N GLU A 129 9.18 -6.30 4.21
CA GLU A 129 7.97 -7.13 4.34
C GLU A 129 6.74 -6.42 3.73
N ILE A 130 6.59 -5.11 3.96
CA ILE A 130 5.55 -4.30 3.32
C ILE A 130 5.73 -4.32 1.80
N ALA A 131 6.96 -4.12 1.29
CA ALA A 131 7.23 -4.17 -0.14
C ALA A 131 6.84 -5.53 -0.75
N GLU A 132 7.16 -6.64 -0.07
CA GLU A 132 6.77 -7.98 -0.48
C GLU A 132 5.26 -8.13 -0.49
N GLN A 133 4.57 -7.83 0.61
CA GLN A 133 3.12 -7.97 0.75
C GLN A 133 2.35 -7.16 -0.32
N LEU A 134 2.77 -5.91 -0.57
CA LEU A 134 2.14 -5.06 -1.57
C LEU A 134 2.42 -5.54 -3.01
N THR A 135 3.53 -6.25 -3.23
CA THR A 135 3.90 -6.77 -4.56
C THR A 135 3.27 -8.14 -4.82
N ASN A 136 3.34 -9.03 -3.84
CA ASN A 136 2.90 -10.42 -3.90
C ASN A 136 2.07 -10.74 -2.66
N ASN A 137 0.78 -10.98 -2.89
CA ASN A 137 -0.16 -11.41 -1.87
C ASN A 137 -1.15 -12.42 -2.45
N ASP A 138 -1.89 -13.06 -1.56
CA ASP A 138 -2.84 -14.13 -1.89
C ASP A 138 -4.04 -13.64 -2.72
N PHE A 139 -4.30 -12.33 -2.75
CA PHE A 139 -5.39 -11.74 -3.52
C PHE A 139 -5.00 -11.42 -4.97
N GLU A 140 -3.73 -11.58 -5.34
CA GLU A 140 -3.19 -11.29 -6.66
C GLU A 140 -3.37 -9.82 -7.12
N PHE A 141 -3.42 -8.88 -6.17
CA PHE A 141 -3.28 -7.46 -6.45
C PHE A 141 -1.83 -7.03 -6.23
N ALA A 142 -1.30 -6.14 -7.09
CA ALA A 142 -0.10 -5.38 -6.77
C ALA A 142 -0.50 -3.94 -6.44
N LEU A 143 -0.05 -3.44 -5.30
CA LEU A 143 -0.26 -2.07 -4.84
C LEU A 143 1.10 -1.36 -4.95
N TYR A 144 1.31 -0.62 -6.03
CA TYR A 144 2.56 0.08 -6.27
C TYR A 144 2.56 1.45 -5.59
N LEU A 145 3.50 1.66 -4.68
CA LEU A 145 3.72 2.97 -4.05
C LEU A 145 4.47 3.87 -5.04
N LEU A 146 3.83 4.93 -5.51
CA LEU A 146 4.40 5.86 -6.50
C LEU A 146 5.09 7.06 -5.86
N ASP A 147 4.92 7.23 -4.56
CA ASP A 147 5.49 8.30 -3.75
C ASP A 147 5.92 7.67 -2.42
N VAL A 148 7.22 7.49 -2.26
CA VAL A 148 7.82 6.81 -1.12
C VAL A 148 8.83 7.74 -0.50
N SER A 149 8.51 8.20 0.70
CA SER A 149 9.35 9.06 1.53
C SER A 149 9.21 8.69 3.01
N PHE A 150 10.09 9.23 3.86
CA PHE A 150 10.05 8.96 5.29
C PHE A 150 8.73 9.39 5.94
N ASP A 151 8.09 10.46 5.46
CA ASP A 151 6.88 11.02 6.05
C ASP A 151 5.61 10.21 5.68
N ASN A 152 5.68 9.31 4.68
CA ASN A 152 4.56 8.45 4.32
C ASN A 152 4.38 7.24 5.25
N PHE A 153 5.35 6.97 6.14
CA PHE A 153 5.35 5.85 7.07
C PHE A 153 5.43 6.36 8.51
N ALA A 154 4.73 5.67 9.41
CA ALA A 154 4.80 5.93 10.84
C ALA A 154 5.01 4.62 11.62
N VAL A 155 5.57 4.75 12.82
CA VAL A 155 5.89 3.62 13.70
C VAL A 155 4.94 3.63 14.90
N GLY A 156 4.22 2.54 15.10
CA GLY A 156 3.35 2.37 16.26
C GLY A 156 4.15 2.38 17.57
N PRO A 157 3.82 3.24 18.55
CA PRO A 157 4.63 3.41 19.77
C PRO A 157 4.57 2.21 20.71
N ARG A 158 3.56 1.34 20.57
CA ARG A 158 3.35 0.17 21.44
C ARG A 158 3.85 -1.13 20.85
N ASP A 159 3.63 -1.34 19.56
CA ASP A 159 3.97 -2.58 18.85
C ASP A 159 5.20 -2.43 17.96
N GLY A 160 5.71 -1.21 17.78
CA GLY A 160 6.86 -0.92 16.95
C GLY A 160 6.60 -1.16 15.46
N LYS A 161 5.34 -1.29 15.04
CA LYS A 161 4.96 -1.66 13.67
C LYS A 161 5.03 -0.47 12.73
N VAL A 162 5.63 -0.68 11.56
CA VAL A 162 5.62 0.29 10.47
C VAL A 162 4.27 0.22 9.75
N ILE A 163 3.63 1.38 9.56
CA ILE A 163 2.34 1.53 8.87
C ILE A 163 2.43 2.66 7.87
N ILE A 164 1.81 2.48 6.70
CA ILE A 164 1.64 3.50 5.67
C ILE A 164 0.52 4.47 6.12
N VAL A 165 0.92 5.69 6.47
CA VAL A 165 -0.01 6.76 6.88
C VAL A 165 -0.42 7.65 5.73
N ASP A 166 0.35 7.63 4.64
CA ASP A 166 0.01 8.32 3.42
C ASP A 166 -0.01 7.41 2.19
N ALA A 167 -1.22 7.26 1.64
CA ALA A 167 -1.52 6.36 0.53
C ALA A 167 -2.22 7.12 -0.60
N GLU A 168 -1.88 8.39 -0.81
CA GLU A 168 -2.46 9.23 -1.87
C GLU A 168 -2.00 8.78 -3.27
N ASN A 169 -0.77 8.30 -3.39
CA ASN A 169 -0.14 7.94 -4.65
C ASN A 169 0.14 6.43 -4.73
N VAL A 170 -0.93 5.63 -4.68
CA VAL A 170 -0.87 4.17 -4.90
C VAL A 170 -1.48 3.83 -6.25
N LEU A 171 -0.86 2.93 -7.01
CA LEU A 171 -1.44 2.31 -8.21
C LEU A 171 -1.78 0.86 -7.92
N VAL A 172 -3.00 0.45 -8.26
CA VAL A 172 -3.45 -0.93 -8.07
C VAL A 172 -3.51 -1.65 -9.41
N ALA A 173 -2.80 -2.77 -9.52
CA ALA A 173 -2.82 -3.66 -10.66
C ALA A 173 -3.42 -5.01 -10.28
N ASP A 174 -4.45 -5.45 -11.03
CA ASP A 174 -5.04 -6.79 -10.89
C ASP A 174 -4.23 -7.79 -11.74
N LYS A 175 -3.39 -8.62 -11.08
CA LYS A 175 -2.56 -9.60 -11.79
C LYS A 175 -3.39 -10.71 -12.43
N ARG A 176 -4.60 -11.01 -11.93
CA ARG A 176 -5.50 -11.99 -12.56
C ARG A 176 -6.02 -11.45 -13.87
N LEU A 177 -6.44 -10.18 -13.89
CA LEU A 177 -6.90 -9.52 -15.10
C LEU A 177 -5.79 -9.41 -16.14
N ILE A 178 -4.55 -9.10 -15.73
CA ILE A 178 -3.40 -9.10 -16.63
C ILE A 178 -3.19 -10.48 -17.26
N ARG A 179 -3.24 -11.56 -16.46
CA ARG A 179 -3.11 -12.95 -16.97
C ARG A 179 -4.28 -13.37 -17.86
N GLN A 180 -5.46 -12.82 -17.67
CA GLN A 180 -6.63 -13.08 -18.51
C GLN A 180 -6.52 -12.35 -19.86
N ASN A 181 -6.21 -11.06 -19.82
CA ASN A 181 -6.15 -10.22 -21.01
C ASN A 181 -4.88 -10.44 -21.83
N LYS A 182 -3.80 -10.89 -21.17
CA LYS A 182 -2.48 -11.14 -21.77
C LYS A 182 -2.03 -10.00 -22.69
N PRO A 183 -1.93 -8.75 -22.19
CA PRO A 183 -1.40 -7.65 -22.98
C PRO A 183 0.02 -7.96 -23.45
N GLU A 184 0.54 -7.18 -24.40
CA GLU A 184 1.87 -7.42 -24.95
C GLU A 184 2.93 -7.47 -23.84
N ASN A 185 3.78 -8.51 -23.88
CA ASN A 185 4.85 -8.76 -22.91
C ASN A 185 4.39 -8.95 -21.45
N TRP A 186 3.13 -9.33 -21.20
CA TRP A 186 2.57 -9.44 -19.84
C TRP A 186 3.36 -10.35 -18.87
N ASP A 187 4.02 -11.38 -19.40
CA ASP A 187 4.78 -12.41 -18.69
C ASP A 187 6.29 -12.09 -18.60
N VAL A 188 6.75 -11.05 -19.30
CA VAL A 188 8.14 -10.61 -19.25
C VAL A 188 8.34 -9.74 -18.02
N TRP A 189 9.39 -10.07 -17.25
CA TRP A 189 9.74 -9.37 -16.02
C TRP A 189 10.10 -7.92 -16.32
N TYR A 190 9.62 -7.02 -15.46
CA TYR A 190 9.92 -5.60 -15.52
C TYR A 190 10.72 -5.18 -14.28
N GLU A 191 11.91 -4.64 -14.54
CA GLU A 191 12.80 -4.05 -13.55
C GLU A 191 12.74 -2.54 -13.70
N SER A 192 12.25 -1.85 -12.66
CA SER A 192 12.16 -0.38 -12.64
C SER A 192 13.54 0.24 -12.83
N LYS A 193 13.60 1.31 -13.62
CA LYS A 193 14.87 1.99 -13.90
C LYS A 193 15.32 2.75 -12.65
N PHE A 194 16.60 2.63 -12.32
CA PHE A 194 17.22 3.53 -11.35
C PHE A 194 17.17 4.97 -11.88
N ASP A 195 16.78 5.89 -11.00
CA ASP A 195 16.74 7.31 -11.30
C ASP A 195 17.80 8.00 -10.44
N ASP A 196 18.83 8.56 -11.08
CA ASP A 196 19.91 9.29 -10.43
C ASP A 196 19.55 10.77 -10.42
N CYS A 197 18.85 11.17 -9.37
CA CYS A 197 18.24 12.48 -9.26
C CYS A 197 18.63 13.11 -7.93
N ASP A 198 19.10 14.35 -7.99
CA ASP A 198 19.49 15.16 -6.83
C ASP A 198 18.28 15.64 -5.99
N LYS A 199 17.13 14.97 -6.09
CA LYS A 199 15.87 15.35 -5.47
C LYS A 199 15.43 14.29 -4.47
N GLU A 200 14.74 14.75 -3.43
CA GLU A 200 14.12 13.88 -2.43
C GLU A 200 13.02 13.01 -3.06
N ALA A 201 12.89 11.76 -2.56
CA ALA A 201 11.81 10.82 -2.91
C ALA A 201 11.61 10.58 -4.42
N CYS A 202 12.70 10.39 -5.15
CA CYS A 202 12.65 10.30 -6.61
C CYS A 202 12.48 8.85 -7.09
N LEU A 203 11.52 8.62 -7.99
CA LEU A 203 11.18 7.29 -8.54
C LEU A 203 10.91 7.38 -10.05
N SER A 204 11.51 6.46 -10.81
CA SER A 204 11.16 6.26 -12.22
C SER A 204 10.16 5.11 -12.40
N PHE A 205 9.01 5.38 -13.01
CA PHE A 205 8.01 4.35 -13.30
C PHE A 205 7.14 4.71 -14.52
N SER A 206 6.56 3.67 -15.15
CA SER A 206 5.49 3.82 -16.15
C SER A 206 4.25 3.11 -15.64
N LYS A 207 3.17 3.88 -15.42
CA LYS A 207 1.89 3.33 -14.97
C LYS A 207 1.38 2.27 -15.93
N GLU A 208 1.57 2.47 -17.23
CA GLU A 208 1.19 1.53 -18.29
C GLU A 208 1.90 0.19 -18.14
N ILE A 209 3.22 0.20 -17.90
CA ILE A 209 3.98 -1.04 -17.71
C ILE A 209 3.62 -1.71 -16.38
N LEU A 210 3.55 -0.95 -15.29
CA LEU A 210 3.13 -1.47 -13.98
C LEU A 210 1.75 -2.18 -14.05
N CYS A 211 0.87 -1.68 -14.92
CA CYS A 211 -0.46 -2.23 -15.16
C CYS A 211 -0.54 -3.34 -16.22
N ALA A 212 0.53 -3.59 -16.96
CA ALA A 212 0.55 -4.56 -18.05
C ALA A 212 1.37 -5.81 -17.72
N ARG A 213 2.23 -5.77 -16.70
CA ARG A 213 3.16 -6.86 -16.35
C ARG A 213 2.76 -7.55 -15.05
N VAL A 214 2.91 -8.87 -15.01
CA VAL A 214 2.64 -9.68 -13.81
C VAL A 214 3.77 -9.62 -12.79
N THR A 215 5.02 -9.59 -13.28
CA THR A 215 6.23 -9.63 -12.47
C THR A 215 6.97 -8.29 -12.57
N VAL A 216 6.92 -7.53 -11.48
CA VAL A 216 7.42 -6.16 -11.38
C VAL A 216 8.06 -5.96 -10.01
N ASP A 217 9.17 -5.23 -9.93
CA ASP A 217 9.95 -5.00 -8.70
C ASP A 217 9.77 -3.61 -8.09
N HIS A 218 8.81 -2.82 -8.58
CA HIS A 218 8.69 -1.39 -8.28
C HIS A 218 8.64 -1.07 -6.78
N ASN A 219 7.97 -1.86 -5.94
CA ASN A 219 7.95 -1.59 -4.51
C ASN A 219 9.30 -1.86 -3.83
N TYR A 220 10.04 -2.89 -4.26
CA TYR A 220 11.41 -3.11 -3.76
C TYR A 220 12.31 -1.97 -4.20
N TYR A 221 12.20 -1.57 -5.46
CA TYR A 221 12.90 -0.42 -6.01
C TYR A 221 12.64 0.84 -5.18
N ALA A 222 11.37 1.15 -4.91
CA ALA A 222 10.99 2.36 -4.22
C ALA A 222 11.49 2.40 -2.77
N ILE A 223 11.38 1.28 -2.04
CA ILE A 223 11.88 1.18 -0.67
C ILE A 223 13.41 1.22 -0.63
N CYS A 224 14.09 0.45 -1.48
CA CYS A 224 15.56 0.40 -1.50
C CYS A 224 16.17 1.75 -1.92
N GLN A 225 15.64 2.40 -2.97
CA GLN A 225 16.15 3.70 -3.42
C GLN A 225 15.85 4.80 -2.40
N ASN A 226 14.60 4.95 -1.93
CA ASN A 226 14.22 6.15 -1.18
C ASN A 226 14.35 6.04 0.33
N LEU A 227 14.42 4.83 0.90
CA LEU A 227 14.42 4.66 2.36
C LEU A 227 15.63 3.92 2.90
N LEU A 228 16.23 2.98 2.17
CA LEU A 228 17.22 2.06 2.76
C LEU A 228 18.66 2.29 2.30
N SER A 229 18.88 2.53 1.01
CA SER A 229 20.23 2.62 0.44
C SER A 229 20.87 3.99 0.63
N ARG A 230 22.16 4.10 0.28
CA ARG A 230 22.88 5.38 0.27
C ARG A 230 22.28 6.43 -0.68
N HIS A 231 21.46 6.01 -1.64
CA HIS A 231 20.81 6.89 -2.59
C HIS A 231 19.60 7.62 -1.98
N ALA A 232 19.10 7.14 -0.84
CA ALA A 232 18.01 7.78 -0.13
C ALA A 232 18.46 9.16 0.38
N THR A 233 17.78 10.21 -0.08
CA THR A 233 18.00 11.60 0.34
C THR A 233 16.72 12.16 0.92
N TRP A 234 16.79 12.73 2.12
CA TRP A 234 15.67 13.36 2.81
C TRP A 234 16.14 14.49 3.73
N ARG A 235 15.51 15.66 3.62
CA ARG A 235 15.80 16.88 4.41
C ARG A 235 17.28 17.23 4.44
N GLY A 236 17.94 17.14 3.29
CA GLY A 236 19.37 17.42 3.12
C GLY A 236 20.33 16.38 3.70
N THR A 237 19.82 15.22 4.16
CA THR A 237 20.63 14.09 4.65
C THR A 237 20.56 12.93 3.66
N SER A 238 21.66 12.19 3.50
CA SER A 238 21.75 11.00 2.66
C SER A 238 22.05 9.74 3.49
N GLY A 239 21.88 8.55 2.92
CA GLY A 239 22.27 7.29 3.56
C GLY A 239 21.14 6.32 3.89
N GLY A 240 19.89 6.78 3.84
CA GLY A 240 18.72 5.96 4.19
C GLY A 240 18.71 5.53 5.67
N LEU A 241 17.80 4.64 6.04
CA LEU A 241 17.72 4.08 7.40
C LEU A 241 18.92 3.20 7.76
N LEU A 242 19.65 2.70 6.76
CA LEU A 242 20.74 1.75 6.96
C LEU A 242 22.13 2.42 6.82
N HIS A 243 22.24 3.71 7.11
CA HIS A 243 23.54 4.41 7.20
C HIS A 243 24.33 4.06 8.47
N ASP A 244 25.65 4.12 8.38
CA ASP A 244 26.60 3.90 9.48
C ASP A 244 26.38 2.57 10.25
N PRO A 245 26.43 1.41 9.55
CA PRO A 245 26.34 0.11 10.21
C PRO A 245 27.52 -0.13 11.18
N PRO A 246 27.34 -0.93 12.25
CA PRO A 246 28.42 -1.38 13.12
C PRO A 246 29.55 -2.05 12.33
N ALA A 247 30.79 -1.92 12.81
CA ALA A 247 31.98 -2.41 12.12
C ALA A 247 31.89 -3.90 11.72
N GLU A 248 31.30 -4.74 12.56
CA GLU A 248 31.14 -6.18 12.27
C GLU A 248 30.15 -6.46 11.13
N ILE A 249 29.15 -5.60 10.94
CA ILE A 249 28.20 -5.67 9.83
C ILE A 249 28.82 -5.09 8.55
N ALA A 250 29.63 -4.03 8.69
CA ALA A 250 30.29 -3.38 7.55
C ALA A 250 31.45 -4.21 6.97
N LYS A 251 32.07 -5.07 7.78
CA LYS A 251 33.36 -5.73 7.50
C LYS A 251 33.42 -6.51 6.19
N ASP A 252 32.34 -7.20 5.83
CA ASP A 252 32.29 -8.04 4.63
C ASP A 252 31.69 -7.32 3.40
N GLY A 253 31.19 -6.09 3.57
CA GLY A 253 30.53 -5.32 2.52
C GLY A 253 29.22 -5.93 2.01
N ARG A 254 28.69 -6.97 2.65
CA ARG A 254 27.51 -7.70 2.18
C ARG A 254 26.26 -6.82 2.19
N LEU A 255 26.05 -6.06 3.27
CA LEU A 255 24.91 -5.16 3.39
C LEU A 255 24.92 -4.11 2.28
N GLU A 256 26.06 -3.46 2.05
CA GLU A 256 26.22 -2.45 1.00
C GLU A 256 25.98 -3.06 -0.39
N ALA A 257 26.54 -4.23 -0.67
CA ALA A 257 26.34 -4.92 -1.94
C ALA A 257 24.86 -5.26 -2.21
N LEU A 258 24.13 -5.70 -1.19
CA LEU A 258 22.69 -5.99 -1.30
C LEU A 258 21.86 -4.72 -1.50
N LEU A 259 22.17 -3.64 -0.79
CA LEU A 259 21.47 -2.36 -0.94
C LEU A 259 21.72 -1.73 -2.30
N ASP A 260 22.97 -1.76 -2.77
CA ASP A 260 23.35 -1.26 -4.09
C ASP A 260 22.63 -2.02 -5.21
N GLU A 261 22.64 -3.36 -5.17
CA GLU A 261 21.95 -4.16 -6.19
C GLU A 261 20.42 -4.04 -6.08
N CYS A 262 19.87 -3.82 -4.89
CA CYS A 262 18.44 -3.59 -4.72
C CYS A 262 18.00 -2.23 -5.26
N ALA A 263 18.77 -1.17 -5.05
CA ALA A 263 18.42 0.17 -5.56
C ALA A 263 18.75 0.29 -7.06
N ASN A 264 19.98 -0.05 -7.43
CA ASN A 264 20.57 0.14 -8.76
C ASN A 264 21.20 -1.18 -9.27
N PRO A 265 20.38 -2.11 -9.79
CA PRO A 265 20.82 -3.44 -10.17
C PRO A 265 21.84 -3.39 -11.32
N LYS A 266 22.98 -4.06 -11.13
CA LYS A 266 24.01 -4.23 -12.17
C LYS A 266 23.75 -5.48 -13.02
N LYS A 267 23.06 -6.46 -12.45
CA LYS A 267 22.64 -7.67 -13.15
C LYS A 267 21.20 -7.49 -13.62
N ARG A 268 20.91 -7.98 -14.82
CA ARG A 268 19.54 -7.99 -15.33
C ARG A 268 18.63 -8.78 -14.37
N TYR A 269 17.56 -8.15 -13.90
CA TYR A 269 16.65 -8.72 -12.88
C TYR A 269 17.31 -8.99 -11.53
N GLY A 270 18.45 -8.36 -11.26
CA GLY A 270 19.22 -8.51 -10.03
C GLY A 270 18.45 -8.03 -8.81
N ARG A 271 17.59 -7.01 -8.97
CA ARG A 271 16.82 -6.43 -7.86
C ARG A 271 15.91 -7.46 -7.19
N PHE A 272 15.27 -8.34 -7.95
CA PHE A 272 14.38 -9.37 -7.40
C PHE A 272 15.10 -10.29 -6.40
N GLN A 273 16.30 -10.74 -6.77
CA GLN A 273 17.10 -11.61 -5.92
C GLN A 273 17.72 -10.82 -4.76
N ALA A 274 18.25 -9.63 -5.03
CA ALA A 274 18.84 -8.77 -4.01
C ALA A 274 17.82 -8.36 -2.94
N ALA A 275 16.59 -7.99 -3.32
CA ALA A 275 15.52 -7.63 -2.40
C ALA A 275 15.14 -8.81 -1.49
N LYS A 276 15.07 -10.02 -2.05
CA LYS A 276 14.82 -11.25 -1.27
C LYS A 276 15.94 -11.52 -0.27
N GLU A 277 17.19 -11.52 -0.73
CA GLU A 277 18.36 -11.76 0.12
C GLU A 277 18.52 -10.67 1.20
N LEU A 278 18.26 -9.41 0.85
CA LEU A 278 18.27 -8.29 1.78
C LEU A 278 17.21 -8.48 2.87
N ARG A 279 15.97 -8.82 2.51
CA ARG A 279 14.89 -9.09 3.46
C ARG A 279 15.24 -10.21 4.43
N GLU A 280 15.78 -11.33 3.92
CA GLU A 280 16.22 -12.46 4.73
C GLU A 280 17.40 -12.09 5.64
N TYR A 281 18.36 -11.31 5.14
CA TYR A 281 19.51 -10.84 5.90
C TYR A 281 19.10 -9.89 7.03
N LEU A 282 18.23 -8.92 6.76
CA LEU A 282 17.69 -8.00 7.77
C LEU A 282 16.86 -8.75 8.83
N ALA A 283 16.12 -9.79 8.44
CA ALA A 283 15.39 -10.64 9.39
C ALA A 283 16.34 -11.37 10.36
N GLN A 284 17.46 -11.89 9.86
CA GLN A 284 18.49 -12.52 10.69
C GLN A 284 19.10 -11.52 11.69
N LEU A 285 19.43 -10.31 11.22
CA LEU A 285 19.97 -9.26 12.08
C LEU A 285 18.96 -8.79 13.13
N SER A 286 17.68 -8.61 12.76
CA SER A 286 16.63 -8.22 13.71
C SER A 286 16.37 -9.28 14.78
N ASN A 287 16.40 -10.57 14.40
CA ASN A 287 16.21 -11.67 15.35
C ASN A 287 17.40 -11.87 16.30
N ASN A 288 18.62 -11.51 15.90
CA ASN A 288 19.81 -11.61 16.76
C ASN A 288 19.87 -10.49 17.81
N VAL A 289 19.04 -9.46 17.69
CA VAL A 289 18.96 -8.31 18.60
C VAL A 289 17.88 -8.52 19.67
N ARG A 290 16.83 -9.29 19.36
CA ARG A 290 15.70 -9.58 20.27
C ARG A 290 16.06 -10.66 21.27
#